data_AF-A0A7S4PFH0-F1
#
_entry.id   AF-A0A7S4PFH0-F1
#
_cell.length_a   1.000
_cell.length_b   1.000
_cell.length_c   1.000
_cell.angle_alpha   90.00
_cell.angle_beta   90.00
_cell.angle_gamma   90.00
#
_symmetry.space_group_name_H-M   'P 1'
#
loop_
_entity.id
_entity.type
_entity.pdbx_description
1 polymer ?
#
loop_
_entity_poly.entity_id
_entity_poly.type
_entity_poly.pdbx_seq_one_letter_code
_entity_poly.pdbx_strand_id
1 'polypeptide(L)'
;MSKSQAVIVELFKRFRAETEASQVLSIFSRIKAIYKAEHWRQETLYAFLRRNVTRERDLWTLLDKKQQQAPYLPQRCNGKRAVIVGAGISGLQTAMDLKLQGADVVVVEKRHEFTRHNVVKLWPMSVAYLKSVGVKYFFPSFCCGGLDHIGIRRLQTCFLKTCLVLGVEVF
;
A
#
# COMPACT_ATOMS: atom_id res chain seq x y z
N MET A 1 17.68 15.32 11.66
CA MET A 1 17.30 14.10 10.92
C MET A 1 18.33 13.03 11.26
N SER A 2 17.93 11.89 11.82
CA SER A 2 18.89 10.81 12.12
C SER A 2 19.43 10.19 10.82
N LYS A 3 20.60 9.54 10.86
CA LYS A 3 21.16 8.82 9.70
C LYS A 3 20.15 7.79 9.16
N SER A 4 19.47 7.05 10.04
CA SER A 4 18.42 6.10 9.66
C SER A 4 17.25 6.76 8.95
N GLN A 5 16.76 7.90 9.47
CA GLN A 5 15.64 8.61 8.88
C GLN A 5 15.94 9.08 7.45
N ALA A 6 17.17 9.56 7.19
CA ALA A 6 17.60 9.95 5.85
C ALA A 6 17.52 8.77 4.86
N VAL A 7 17.99 7.59 5.29
CA VAL A 7 17.95 6.36 4.48
C VAL A 7 16.52 5.91 4.21
N ILE A 8 15.64 5.94 5.22
CA ILE A 8 14.22 5.57 5.06
C ILE A 8 13.54 6.50 4.05
N VAL A 9 13.77 7.81 4.14
CA VAL A 9 13.20 8.79 3.20
C VAL A 9 13.67 8.51 1.77
N GLU A 10 14.95 8.23 1.58
CA GLU A 10 15.50 7.91 0.26
C GLU A 10 14.93 6.59 -0.30
N LEU A 11 14.85 5.54 0.52
CA LEU A 11 14.22 4.28 0.13
C LEU A 11 12.74 4.47 -0.22
N PHE A 12 12.02 5.30 0.55
CA PHE A 12 10.60 5.56 0.30
C PHE A 12 10.38 6.32 -1.01
N LYS A 13 11.26 7.25 -1.39
CA LYS A 13 11.22 7.91 -2.70
C LYS A 13 11.39 6.91 -3.84
N ARG A 14 12.36 5.99 -3.73
CA ARG A 14 12.57 4.93 -4.72
C ARG A 14 11.35 4.00 -4.80
N PHE A 15 10.84 3.57 -3.66
CA PHE A 15 9.62 2.79 -3.54
C PHE A 15 8.42 3.48 -4.22
N ARG A 16 8.27 4.79 -4.04
CA ARG A 16 7.22 5.57 -4.69
C ARG A 16 7.37 5.58 -6.21
N ALA A 17 8.59 5.71 -6.74
CA ALA A 17 8.85 5.77 -8.17
C ALA A 17 8.79 4.40 -8.88
N GLU A 18 9.11 3.32 -8.18
CA GLU A 18 9.26 1.98 -8.78
C GLU A 18 7.94 1.42 -9.36
N THR A 19 8.00 0.67 -10.46
CA THR A 19 6.81 0.15 -11.15
C THR A 19 6.79 -1.37 -11.27
N GLU A 20 7.93 -2.02 -11.06
CA GLU A 20 8.08 -3.48 -11.07
C GLU A 20 7.84 -4.06 -9.67
N ALA A 21 7.08 -5.15 -9.60
CA ALA A 21 6.59 -5.66 -8.33
C ALA A 21 7.75 -6.23 -7.47
N SER A 22 8.68 -6.95 -8.09
CA SER A 22 9.86 -7.49 -7.41
C SER A 22 10.75 -6.39 -6.84
N GLN A 23 10.94 -5.30 -7.58
CA GLN A 23 11.73 -4.16 -7.12
C GLN A 23 11.01 -3.39 -6.00
N VAL A 24 9.69 -3.19 -6.10
CA VAL A 24 8.88 -2.62 -5.00
C VAL A 24 9.07 -3.43 -3.71
N LEU A 25 8.95 -4.77 -3.79
CA LEU A 25 9.13 -5.66 -2.65
C LEU A 25 10.56 -5.62 -2.12
N SER A 26 11.56 -5.61 -3.01
CA SER A 26 12.98 -5.53 -2.66
C SER A 26 13.29 -4.24 -1.90
N ILE A 27 12.90 -3.07 -2.42
CA ILE A 27 13.11 -1.78 -1.75
C ILE A 27 12.39 -1.75 -0.41
N PHE A 28 11.13 -2.22 -0.36
CA PHE A 28 10.34 -2.19 0.85
C PHE A 28 10.85 -3.18 1.91
N SER A 29 11.48 -4.29 1.51
CA SER A 29 12.11 -5.24 2.45
C SER A 29 13.25 -4.57 3.24
N ARG A 30 14.00 -3.66 2.62
CA ARG A 30 15.04 -2.86 3.28
C ARG A 30 14.44 -1.88 4.29
N ILE A 31 13.32 -1.24 3.96
CA ILE A 31 12.58 -0.39 4.90
C ILE A 31 12.09 -1.23 6.09
N LYS A 32 11.52 -2.41 5.83
CA LYS A 32 11.07 -3.34 6.87
C LYS A 32 12.23 -3.82 7.76
N ALA A 33 13.43 -4.02 7.21
CA ALA A 33 14.61 -4.40 7.98
C ALA A 33 15.00 -3.30 8.98
N ILE A 34 14.99 -2.03 8.55
CA ILE A 34 15.25 -0.89 9.44
C ILE A 34 14.17 -0.79 10.53
N TYR A 35 12.89 -0.88 10.15
CA TYR A 35 11.79 -0.93 11.11
C TYR A 35 11.97 -2.05 12.14
N LYS A 36 12.36 -3.25 11.69
CA LYS A 36 12.59 -4.41 12.55
C LYS A 36 13.74 -4.20 13.53
N ALA A 37 14.81 -3.56 13.08
CA ALA A 37 15.98 -3.27 13.91
C ALA A 37 15.68 -2.23 14.99
N GLU A 38 14.85 -1.22 14.68
CA GLU A 38 14.68 -0.09 15.58
C GLU A 38 13.45 -0.19 16.52
N HIS A 39 12.28 -0.65 16.05
CA HIS A 39 11.03 -0.38 16.79
C HIS A 39 9.91 -1.45 16.64
N TRP A 40 10.22 -2.70 16.26
CA TRP A 40 9.19 -3.70 15.91
C TRP A 40 8.17 -4.07 17.00
N ARG A 41 8.44 -3.74 18.27
CA ARG A 41 7.54 -4.03 19.41
C ARG A 41 6.82 -2.80 19.98
N GLN A 42 7.15 -1.60 19.54
CA GLN A 42 6.68 -0.37 20.17
C GLN A 42 5.63 0.38 19.33
N GLU A 43 5.69 0.26 18.01
CA GLU A 43 4.74 0.91 17.10
C GLU A 43 4.47 0.06 15.86
N THR A 44 3.36 0.33 15.17
CA THR A 44 3.05 -0.32 13.88
C THR A 44 3.96 0.19 12.77
N LEU A 45 4.15 -0.61 11.71
CA LEU A 45 4.92 -0.17 10.53
C LEU A 45 4.36 1.13 9.94
N TYR A 46 3.02 1.29 9.90
CA TYR A 46 2.39 2.50 9.41
C TYR A 46 2.77 3.74 10.25
N ALA A 47 2.71 3.63 11.58
CA ALA A 47 3.10 4.72 12.49
C ALA A 47 4.59 5.07 12.32
N PHE A 48 5.45 4.06 12.23
CA PHE A 48 6.88 4.22 11.99
C PHE A 48 7.16 4.97 10.67
N LEU A 49 6.52 4.56 9.58
CA LEU A 49 6.67 5.21 8.26
C LEU A 49 6.17 6.65 8.30
N ARG A 50 4.99 6.89 8.88
CA ARG A 50 4.40 8.21 9.03
C ARG A 50 5.33 9.17 9.77
N ARG A 51 5.96 8.71 10.85
CA ARG A 51 6.89 9.50 11.67
C ARG A 51 8.20 9.80 10.95
N ASN A 52 8.72 8.86 10.17
CA ASN A 52 10.03 9.02 9.51
C ASN A 52 9.94 9.71 8.14
N VAL A 53 8.86 9.54 7.40
CA VAL A 53 8.67 10.03 6.03
C VAL A 53 7.64 11.17 5.99
N THR A 54 7.82 12.18 6.84
CA THR A 54 6.83 13.24 7.10
C THR A 54 6.47 14.13 5.91
N ARG A 55 7.31 14.15 4.87
CA ARG A 55 7.11 15.01 3.68
C ARG A 55 6.03 14.48 2.72
N GLU A 56 5.64 13.21 2.84
CA GLU A 56 4.63 12.58 1.97
C GLU A 56 3.21 12.82 2.50
N ARG A 57 2.88 14.08 2.80
CA ARG A 57 1.66 14.50 3.51
C ARG A 57 0.38 14.02 2.83
N ASP A 58 0.32 14.08 1.51
CA ASP A 58 -0.87 13.69 0.74
C ASP A 58 -1.24 12.23 0.97
N LEU A 59 -0.25 11.32 1.00
CA LEU A 59 -0.47 9.91 1.28
C LEU A 59 -0.99 9.70 2.70
N TRP A 60 -0.34 10.36 3.66
CA TRP A 60 -0.63 10.25 5.08
C TRP A 60 -2.03 10.74 5.43
N THR A 61 -2.41 11.95 5.01
CA THR A 61 -3.75 12.50 5.21
C THR A 61 -4.82 11.61 4.59
N LEU A 62 -4.54 11.05 3.41
CA LEU A 62 -5.46 10.18 2.71
C LEU A 62 -5.71 8.85 3.46
N LEU A 63 -4.64 8.17 3.87
CA LEU A 63 -4.74 6.88 4.56
C LEU A 63 -5.24 7.00 6.00
N ASP A 64 -4.96 8.12 6.69
CA ASP A 64 -5.59 8.40 7.99
C ASP A 64 -7.10 8.56 7.82
N LYS A 65 -7.54 9.38 6.84
CA LYS A 65 -8.96 9.56 6.55
C LYS A 65 -9.64 8.23 6.20
N LYS A 66 -8.94 7.35 5.47
CA LYS A 66 -9.43 6.01 5.13
C LYS A 66 -9.67 5.16 6.37
N GLN A 67 -8.71 5.13 7.29
CA GLN A 67 -8.81 4.37 8.56
C GLN A 67 -9.96 4.85 9.46
N GLN A 68 -10.34 6.12 9.36
CA GLN A 68 -11.43 6.71 10.15
C GLN A 68 -12.82 6.56 9.51
N GLN A 69 -12.97 5.85 8.39
CA GLN A 69 -14.28 5.67 7.76
C GLN A 69 -15.13 4.66 8.53
N ALA A 70 -16.45 4.91 8.57
CA ALA A 70 -17.43 4.08 9.26
C ALA A 70 -17.34 2.56 9.00
N PRO A 71 -17.00 2.07 7.78
CA PRO A 71 -16.83 0.62 7.57
C PRO A 71 -15.72 -0.01 8.41
N TYR A 72 -14.66 0.74 8.75
CA TYR A 72 -13.48 0.24 9.47
C TYR A 72 -13.52 0.58 10.98
N LEU A 73 -14.59 1.23 11.45
CA LEU A 73 -14.79 1.61 12.85
C LEU A 73 -16.13 1.08 13.40
N PRO A 74 -16.13 0.39 14.56
CA PRO A 74 -14.95 -0.10 15.26
C PRO A 74 -14.23 -1.19 14.45
N GLN A 75 -12.94 -1.36 14.69
CA GLN A 75 -12.15 -2.43 14.05
C GLN A 75 -12.61 -3.79 14.54
N ARG A 76 -13.19 -4.59 13.66
CA ARG A 76 -13.81 -5.89 14.02
C ARG A 76 -12.87 -7.08 13.92
N CYS A 77 -11.70 -6.92 13.32
CA CYS A 77 -10.76 -8.00 13.05
C CYS A 77 -9.48 -7.93 13.90
N ASN A 78 -9.46 -7.12 14.96
CA ASN A 78 -8.34 -7.08 15.91
C ASN A 78 -8.03 -8.49 16.48
N GLY A 79 -6.75 -8.86 16.46
CA GLY A 79 -6.28 -10.18 16.90
C GLY A 79 -6.61 -11.34 15.95
N LYS A 80 -7.21 -11.07 14.78
CA LYS A 80 -7.45 -12.07 13.75
C LYS A 80 -6.27 -12.09 12.77
N ARG A 81 -5.96 -13.30 12.28
CA ARG A 81 -4.94 -13.51 11.24
C ARG A 81 -5.62 -13.99 9.97
N ALA A 82 -5.24 -13.43 8.83
CA ALA A 82 -5.78 -13.78 7.52
C ALA A 82 -4.65 -14.04 6.53
N VAL A 83 -4.82 -15.09 5.72
CA VAL A 83 -3.96 -15.37 4.57
C VAL A 83 -4.78 -15.19 3.30
N ILE A 84 -4.32 -14.34 2.41
CA ILE A 84 -4.91 -14.07 1.11
C ILE A 84 -4.06 -14.76 0.06
N VAL A 85 -4.68 -15.62 -0.75
CA VAL A 85 -4.01 -16.33 -1.84
C VAL A 85 -4.25 -15.55 -3.14
N GLY A 86 -3.18 -14.94 -3.66
CA GLY A 86 -3.16 -14.19 -4.91
C GLY A 86 -3.11 -12.67 -4.73
N ALA A 87 -2.10 -12.03 -5.34
CA ALA A 87 -1.93 -10.57 -5.39
C ALA A 87 -2.60 -9.96 -6.63
N GLY A 88 -3.77 -10.49 -7.01
CA GLY A 88 -4.68 -9.84 -7.96
C GLY A 88 -5.25 -8.54 -7.40
N ILE A 89 -5.96 -7.78 -8.24
CA ILE A 89 -6.60 -6.52 -7.82
C ILE A 89 -7.55 -6.78 -6.63
N SER A 90 -8.43 -7.78 -6.74
CA SER A 90 -9.37 -8.15 -5.67
C SER A 90 -8.65 -8.65 -4.41
N GLY A 91 -7.65 -9.54 -4.55
CA GLY A 91 -6.90 -10.07 -3.41
C GLY A 91 -6.18 -8.96 -2.61
N LEU A 92 -5.50 -8.05 -3.29
CA LEU A 92 -4.85 -6.90 -2.65
C LEU A 92 -5.88 -5.95 -2.02
N GLN A 93 -7.04 -5.75 -2.66
CA GLN A 93 -8.13 -4.95 -2.09
C GLN A 93 -8.65 -5.57 -0.78
N THR A 94 -8.94 -6.87 -0.79
CA THR A 94 -9.38 -7.60 0.40
C THR A 94 -8.33 -7.56 1.51
N ALA A 95 -7.05 -7.71 1.15
CA ALA A 95 -5.95 -7.62 2.12
C ALA A 95 -5.91 -6.24 2.80
N MET A 96 -6.09 -5.17 2.01
CA MET A 96 -6.17 -3.81 2.51
C MET A 96 -7.36 -3.61 3.46
N ASP A 97 -8.55 -4.04 3.06
CA ASP A 97 -9.76 -3.88 3.87
C ASP A 97 -9.67 -4.66 5.19
N LEU A 98 -9.14 -5.88 5.18
CA LEU A 98 -8.87 -6.66 6.40
C LEU A 98 -7.83 -5.98 7.30
N LYS A 99 -6.78 -5.39 6.71
CA LYS A 99 -5.76 -4.67 7.48
C LYS A 99 -6.33 -3.43 8.14
N LEU A 100 -7.20 -2.69 7.44
CA LEU A 100 -7.92 -1.54 7.99
C LEU A 100 -8.89 -1.94 9.11
N GLN A 101 -9.47 -3.15 9.04
CA GLN A 101 -10.27 -3.75 10.12
C GLN A 101 -9.45 -4.26 11.31
N GLY A 102 -8.12 -4.09 11.29
CA GLY A 102 -7.23 -4.47 12.39
C GLY A 102 -6.70 -5.90 12.35
N ALA A 103 -6.91 -6.64 11.25
CA ALA A 103 -6.34 -7.97 11.10
C ALA A 103 -4.83 -7.93 10.84
N ASP A 104 -4.14 -9.00 11.22
CA ASP A 104 -2.82 -9.33 10.70
C ASP A 104 -2.97 -10.10 9.38
N VAL A 105 -2.48 -9.52 8.30
CA VAL A 105 -2.74 -10.00 6.94
C VAL A 105 -1.45 -10.37 6.24
N VAL A 106 -1.44 -11.58 5.68
CA VAL A 106 -0.41 -12.09 4.79
C VAL A 106 -1.02 -12.33 3.41
N VAL A 107 -0.34 -11.89 2.36
CA VAL A 107 -0.67 -12.21 0.96
C VAL A 107 0.40 -13.14 0.42
N VAL A 108 0.00 -14.22 -0.24
CA VAL A 108 0.90 -15.14 -0.94
C VAL A 108 0.56 -15.11 -2.43
N GLU A 109 1.53 -14.78 -3.27
CA GLU A 109 1.38 -14.75 -4.72
C GLU A 109 2.39 -15.69 -5.39
N LYS A 110 1.93 -16.46 -6.38
CA LYS A 110 2.78 -17.39 -7.12
C LYS A 110 3.79 -16.67 -8.01
N ARG A 111 3.43 -15.52 -8.58
CA ARG A 111 4.23 -14.77 -9.55
C ARG A 111 5.07 -13.69 -8.88
N HIS A 112 6.30 -13.52 -9.35
CA HIS A 112 7.18 -12.44 -8.88
C HIS A 112 6.88 -11.08 -9.54
N GLU A 113 6.14 -11.06 -10.66
CA GLU A 113 5.87 -9.85 -11.43
C GLU A 113 4.42 -9.72 -11.90
N PHE A 114 3.98 -8.46 -12.04
CA PHE A 114 2.71 -8.12 -12.66
C PHE A 114 2.89 -7.80 -14.14
N THR A 115 2.50 -8.74 -15.00
CA THR A 115 2.80 -8.69 -16.45
C THR A 115 1.60 -8.31 -17.33
N ARG A 116 0.39 -8.21 -16.78
CA ARG A 116 -0.82 -7.96 -17.57
C ARG A 116 -0.93 -6.49 -17.99
N HIS A 117 -0.83 -6.25 -19.28
CA HIS A 117 -0.93 -4.91 -19.89
C HIS A 117 -2.36 -4.52 -20.28
N ASN A 118 -3.32 -5.44 -20.21
CA ASN A 118 -4.73 -5.14 -20.48
C ASN A 118 -5.21 -4.00 -19.60
N VAL A 119 -6.13 -3.21 -20.14
CA VAL A 119 -6.70 -2.03 -19.50
C VAL A 119 -8.10 -2.36 -18.99
N VAL A 120 -8.41 -1.95 -17.76
CA VAL A 120 -9.76 -2.05 -17.20
C VAL A 120 -10.43 -0.69 -17.19
N LYS A 121 -11.68 -0.66 -17.66
CA LYS A 121 -12.59 0.49 -17.53
C LYS A 121 -13.07 0.58 -16.08
N LEU A 122 -13.18 1.79 -15.56
CA LEU A 122 -13.52 2.09 -14.18
C LEU A 122 -14.87 2.77 -14.11
N TRP A 123 -15.68 2.36 -13.15
CA TRP A 123 -16.92 3.04 -12.85
C TRP A 123 -16.63 4.24 -11.94
N PRO A 124 -17.48 5.28 -11.91
CA PRO A 124 -17.25 6.45 -11.07
C PRO A 124 -16.98 6.12 -9.58
N MET A 125 -17.73 5.16 -9.03
CA MET A 125 -17.53 4.67 -7.66
C MET A 125 -16.17 4.00 -7.47
N SER A 126 -15.71 3.23 -8.46
CA SER A 126 -14.36 2.65 -8.46
C SER A 126 -13.29 3.74 -8.47
N VAL A 127 -13.44 4.78 -9.30
CA VAL A 127 -12.48 5.90 -9.33
C VAL A 127 -12.38 6.58 -7.96
N ALA A 128 -13.52 6.82 -7.29
CA ALA A 128 -13.54 7.41 -5.96
C ALA A 128 -12.80 6.52 -4.94
N TYR A 129 -13.06 5.20 -4.95
CA TYR A 129 -12.35 4.25 -4.09
C TYR A 129 -10.85 4.24 -4.36
N LEU A 130 -10.44 4.12 -5.62
CA LEU A 130 -9.03 4.07 -6.04
C LEU A 130 -8.26 5.34 -5.63
N LYS A 131 -8.89 6.51 -5.75
CA LYS A 131 -8.34 7.76 -5.21
C LYS A 131 -8.21 7.70 -3.69
N SER A 132 -9.20 7.15 -2.97
CA SER A 132 -9.19 7.05 -1.50
C SER A 132 -8.08 6.16 -0.92
N VAL A 133 -7.52 5.24 -1.72
CA VAL A 133 -6.47 4.30 -1.30
C VAL A 133 -5.09 4.62 -1.87
N GLY A 134 -4.92 5.81 -2.46
CA GLY A 134 -3.60 6.32 -2.85
C GLY A 134 -3.17 6.01 -4.27
N VAL A 135 -4.05 5.52 -5.16
CA VAL A 135 -3.67 5.25 -6.56
C VAL A 135 -3.14 6.49 -7.25
N LYS A 136 -3.77 7.66 -7.06
CA LYS A 136 -3.29 8.92 -7.65
C LYS A 136 -1.93 9.37 -7.09
N TYR A 137 -1.61 9.01 -5.85
CA TYR A 137 -0.33 9.33 -5.23
C TYR A 137 0.82 8.52 -5.87
N PHE A 138 0.59 7.23 -6.13
CA PHE A 138 1.57 6.34 -6.77
C PHE A 138 1.57 6.40 -8.30
N PHE A 139 0.47 6.86 -8.90
CA PHE A 139 0.31 7.03 -10.33
C PHE A 139 -0.35 8.39 -10.62
N PRO A 140 0.44 9.49 -10.71
CA PRO A 140 -0.08 10.84 -10.85
C PRO A 140 -0.99 11.07 -12.06
N SER A 141 -0.77 10.35 -13.16
CA SER A 141 -1.58 10.40 -14.38
C SER A 141 -2.95 9.71 -14.25
N PHE A 142 -3.25 9.12 -13.09
CA PHE A 142 -4.51 8.42 -12.86
C PHE A 142 -5.72 9.36 -13.02
N CYS A 143 -6.57 9.03 -14.00
CA CYS A 143 -7.78 9.78 -14.35
C CYS A 143 -7.54 11.26 -14.71
N CYS A 144 -6.35 11.61 -15.23
CA CYS A 144 -6.12 12.93 -15.82
C CYS A 144 -6.93 13.08 -17.11
N GLY A 145 -7.51 14.27 -17.36
CA GLY A 145 -8.24 14.53 -18.61
C GLY A 145 -9.55 13.76 -18.79
N GLY A 146 -10.19 13.30 -17.70
CA GLY A 146 -11.45 12.54 -17.78
C GLY A 146 -11.29 11.06 -18.12
N LEU A 147 -10.05 10.56 -18.18
CA LEU A 147 -9.78 9.13 -18.36
C LEU A 147 -10.38 8.33 -17.19
N ASP A 148 -11.01 7.22 -17.50
CA ASP A 148 -11.69 6.33 -16.57
C ASP A 148 -11.20 4.89 -16.74
N HIS A 149 -9.90 4.72 -16.99
CA HIS A 149 -9.30 3.42 -17.19
C HIS A 149 -7.88 3.34 -16.62
N ILE A 150 -7.41 2.12 -16.37
CA ILE A 150 -6.06 1.85 -15.86
C ILE A 150 -5.57 0.47 -16.31
N GLY A 151 -4.28 0.34 -16.61
CA GLY A 151 -3.66 -0.95 -16.88
C GLY A 151 -3.66 -1.84 -15.64
N ILE A 152 -3.99 -3.13 -15.81
CA ILE A 152 -4.10 -4.09 -14.69
C ILE A 152 -2.82 -4.13 -13.86
N ARG A 153 -1.64 -4.29 -14.48
CA ARG A 153 -0.37 -4.30 -13.74
C ARG A 153 -0.12 -3.02 -12.94
N ARG A 154 -0.49 -1.86 -13.49
CA ARG A 154 -0.32 -0.55 -12.84
C ARG A 154 -1.17 -0.46 -11.58
N LEU A 155 -2.43 -0.89 -11.68
CA LEU A 155 -3.35 -0.93 -10.56
C LEU A 155 -2.86 -1.90 -9.48
N GLN A 156 -2.41 -3.10 -9.86
CA GLN A 156 -1.83 -4.07 -8.93
C GLN A 156 -0.61 -3.50 -8.20
N THR A 157 0.33 -2.84 -8.90
CA THR A 157 1.49 -2.20 -8.27
C THR A 157 1.07 -1.11 -7.28
N CYS A 158 0.08 -0.27 -7.63
CA CYS A 158 -0.41 0.77 -6.70
C CYS A 158 -1.03 0.15 -5.44
N PHE A 159 -1.84 -0.90 -5.59
CA PHE A 159 -2.45 -1.60 -4.47
C PHE A 159 -1.42 -2.30 -3.60
N LEU A 160 -0.41 -2.95 -4.21
CA LEU A 160 0.70 -3.57 -3.51
C LEU A 160 1.41 -2.54 -2.62
N LYS A 161 1.73 -1.36 -3.16
CA LYS A 161 2.38 -0.29 -2.39
C LYS A 161 1.53 0.15 -1.21
N THR A 162 0.24 0.38 -1.40
CA THR A 162 -0.65 0.75 -0.28
C THR A 162 -0.73 -0.36 0.77
N CYS A 163 -0.84 -1.63 0.36
CA CYS A 163 -0.83 -2.78 1.29
C CYS A 163 0.45 -2.82 2.12
N LEU A 164 1.62 -2.68 1.49
CA LEU A 164 2.91 -2.66 2.16
C LEU A 164 3.00 -1.51 3.18
N VAL A 165 2.58 -0.31 2.81
CA VAL A 165 2.56 0.87 3.70
C VAL A 165 1.67 0.65 4.93
N LEU A 166 0.52 -0.02 4.76
CA LEU A 166 -0.40 -0.36 5.86
C LEU A 166 0.11 -1.53 6.71
N GLY A 167 1.22 -2.18 6.34
CA GLY A 167 1.79 -3.30 7.07
C GLY A 167 1.17 -4.65 6.75
N VAL A 168 0.62 -4.82 5.55
CA VAL A 168 0.32 -6.15 5.00
C VAL A 168 1.63 -6.83 4.60
N GLU A 169 1.82 -8.08 5.00
CA GLU A 169 2.95 -8.89 4.55
C GLU A 169 2.63 -9.52 3.18
N VAL A 170 3.59 -9.53 2.27
CA VAL A 170 3.42 -10.07 0.92
C VAL A 170 4.62 -10.96 0.59
N PHE A 171 4.34 -12.18 0.15
CA PHE A 171 5.30 -13.21 -0.24
C PHE A 171 5.04 -13.67 -1.68
#